data_AF-A0AA96QTN7-F1
#
_entry.id   AF-A0AA96QTN7-F1
#
_cell.length_a   1.000
_cell.length_b   1.000
_cell.length_c   1.000
_cell.angle_alpha   90.00
_cell.angle_beta   90.00
_cell.angle_gamma   90.00
#
_symmetry.space_group_name_H-M   'P 1'
#
loop_
_entity.id
_entity.type
_entity.pdbx_description
1 polymer ?
#
loop_
_entity_poly.entity_id
_entity_poly.type
_entity_poly.pdbx_seq_one_letter_code
_entity_poly.pdbx_strand_id
1 'polypeptide(L)'
;MPRLPKNFRIDWVSVEPVESRGYLPAGPDTAVPAHFDAHIQLGDPPAAVRIEVDVAADDGPAIVELSIKSNRRTPVTTSVLRQVLVDYLLQEAMNAATVPASVREEWLATLPPEHRGRAEHSGRAPVDGLSQGDRDAHTAAQIYAESVAAGSKSPAVMVSHTMNRSRPQVARYIRRARELGLLPPLGPPEGG
;
A
#
# COMPACT_ATOMS: atom_id res chain seq x y z
N MET A 1 -3.97 17.19 -0.91
CA MET A 1 -5.11 16.45 -0.32
C MET A 1 -6.24 16.39 -1.34
N PRO A 2 -6.67 15.19 -1.77
CA PRO A 2 -7.87 15.07 -2.60
C PRO A 2 -9.07 15.59 -1.80
N ARG A 3 -9.93 16.41 -2.42
CA ARG A 3 -11.15 16.89 -1.79
C ARG A 3 -12.09 15.71 -1.60
N LEU A 4 -12.46 15.39 -0.36
CA LEU A 4 -13.52 14.44 -0.08
C LEU A 4 -14.81 14.87 -0.82
N PRO A 5 -15.54 13.94 -1.46
CA PRO A 5 -16.87 14.19 -1.96
C PRO A 5 -17.73 14.76 -0.83
N LYS A 6 -18.54 15.79 -1.13
CA LYS A 6 -19.42 16.43 -0.14
C LYS A 6 -20.40 15.47 0.57
N ASN A 7 -20.61 14.28 -0.01
CA ASN A 7 -21.58 13.28 0.43
C ASN A 7 -20.88 11.98 0.87
N PHE A 8 -19.71 12.11 1.50
CA PHE A 8 -19.00 10.97 2.07
C PHE A 8 -18.63 11.26 3.52
N ARG A 9 -19.18 10.48 4.45
CA ARG A 9 -18.91 10.63 5.88
C ARG A 9 -18.79 9.28 6.56
N ILE A 10 -17.73 9.12 7.34
CA ILE A 10 -17.55 8.00 8.26
C ILE A 10 -18.03 8.46 9.64
N ASP A 11 -18.95 7.70 10.23
CA ASP A 11 -19.46 7.97 11.58
C ASP A 11 -18.61 7.26 12.64
N TRP A 12 -18.06 6.08 12.33
CA TRP A 12 -17.27 5.27 13.25
C TRP A 12 -16.36 4.28 12.50
N VAL A 13 -15.20 3.96 13.09
CA VAL A 13 -14.30 2.86 12.68
C VAL A 13 -13.94 2.02 13.92
N SER A 14 -14.04 0.69 13.82
CA SER A 14 -13.51 -0.27 14.80
C SER A 14 -12.58 -1.24 14.10
N VAL A 15 -11.54 -1.69 14.79
CA VAL A 15 -10.55 -2.64 14.27
C VAL A 15 -10.44 -3.81 15.22
N GLU A 16 -10.52 -5.02 14.68
CA GLU A 16 -10.31 -6.28 15.37
C GLU A 16 -9.06 -6.94 14.80
N PRO A 17 -7.92 -6.94 15.53
CA PRO A 17 -6.70 -7.58 15.07
C PRO A 17 -6.88 -9.10 15.04
N VAL A 18 -6.38 -9.73 13.98
CA VAL A 18 -6.33 -11.19 13.91
C VAL A 18 -4.95 -11.62 14.39
N GLU A 19 -4.88 -11.93 15.70
CA GLU A 19 -3.62 -12.12 16.46
C GLU A 19 -2.65 -13.16 15.87
N SER A 20 -3.15 -14.11 15.06
CA SER A 20 -2.37 -15.22 14.52
C SER A 20 -1.24 -14.80 13.58
N ARG A 21 -1.26 -13.58 13.04
CA ARG A 21 -0.24 -13.08 12.09
C ARG A 21 0.72 -12.04 12.66
N GLY A 22 0.53 -11.59 13.89
CA GLY A 22 1.45 -10.69 14.58
C GLY A 22 1.40 -9.22 14.16
N TYR A 23 2.47 -8.48 14.47
CA TYR A 23 2.56 -7.04 14.27
C TYR A 23 3.80 -6.65 13.45
N LEU A 24 3.62 -5.67 12.56
CA LEU A 24 4.65 -5.05 11.73
C LEU A 24 4.89 -3.60 12.17
N PRO A 25 6.12 -3.05 12.01
CA PRO A 25 6.34 -1.63 12.26
C PRO A 25 5.62 -0.78 11.21
N ALA A 26 4.92 0.26 11.67
CA ALA A 26 4.28 1.26 10.83
C ALA A 26 5.00 2.63 10.88
N GLY A 27 5.93 2.80 11.82
CA GLY A 27 6.73 4.00 12.03
C GLY A 27 7.82 3.77 13.07
N PRO A 28 8.51 4.83 13.53
CA PRO A 28 9.56 4.72 14.54
C PRO A 28 9.06 4.14 15.87
N ASP A 29 7.88 4.60 16.31
CA ASP A 29 7.29 4.26 17.62
C ASP A 29 5.92 3.59 17.48
N THR A 30 5.56 3.14 16.28
CA THR A 30 4.24 2.57 16.00
C THR A 30 4.33 1.24 15.27
N ALA A 31 3.35 0.39 15.55
CA ALA A 31 3.16 -0.90 14.91
C ALA A 31 1.71 -1.03 14.42
N VAL A 32 1.49 -1.97 13.51
CA VAL A 32 0.17 -2.32 12.98
C VAL A 32 0.06 -3.84 12.93
N PRO A 33 -1.10 -4.45 13.19
CA PRO A 33 -1.30 -5.87 12.95
C PRO A 33 -0.99 -6.22 11.50
N ALA A 34 -0.32 -7.35 11.27
CA ALA A 34 -0.09 -7.86 9.93
C ALA A 34 -1.41 -8.27 9.24
N HIS A 35 -2.45 -8.54 10.01
CA HIS A 35 -3.78 -8.88 9.53
C HIS A 35 -4.86 -8.41 10.51
N PHE A 36 -5.89 -7.73 10.00
CA PHE A 36 -6.99 -7.25 10.84
C PHE A 36 -8.28 -7.04 10.04
N ASP A 37 -9.41 -7.11 10.74
CA ASP A 37 -10.72 -6.73 10.24
C ASP A 37 -11.04 -5.29 10.69
N ALA A 38 -11.52 -4.44 9.78
CA ALA A 38 -12.03 -3.12 10.11
C ALA A 38 -13.53 -3.02 9.81
N HIS A 39 -14.30 -2.59 10.80
CA HIS A 39 -15.73 -2.38 10.74
C HIS A 39 -16.00 -0.87 10.73
N ILE A 40 -16.51 -0.37 9.60
CA ILE A 40 -16.68 1.05 9.33
C ILE A 40 -18.17 1.35 9.13
N GLN A 41 -18.70 2.27 9.92
CA GLN A 41 -20.05 2.79 9.74
C GLN A 41 -20.00 4.08 8.93
N LEU A 42 -20.62 4.09 7.77
CA LEU A 42 -20.83 5.29 6.96
C LEU A 42 -22.11 6.00 7.40
N GLY A 43 -22.04 7.31 7.54
CA GLY A 43 -23.19 8.18 7.79
C GLY A 43 -23.84 8.68 6.50
N ASP A 44 -23.02 8.94 5.48
CA ASP A 44 -23.49 9.34 4.15
C ASP A 44 -22.55 8.76 3.08
N PRO A 45 -23.03 7.91 2.16
CA PRO A 45 -24.31 7.23 2.21
C PRO A 45 -24.37 6.24 3.40
N PRO A 46 -25.54 6.03 4.03
CA PRO A 46 -25.66 5.14 5.18
C PRO A 46 -25.44 3.67 4.78
N ALA A 47 -24.30 3.11 5.21
CA ALA A 47 -23.93 1.71 4.99
C ALA A 47 -22.92 1.26 6.05
N ALA A 48 -22.93 -0.02 6.37
CA ALA A 48 -21.88 -0.68 7.12
C ALA A 48 -20.89 -1.33 6.15
N VAL A 49 -19.62 -1.00 6.29
CA VAL A 49 -18.54 -1.55 5.47
C VAL A 49 -17.64 -2.38 6.38
N ARG A 50 -17.32 -3.60 5.95
CA ARG A 50 -16.26 -4.42 6.54
C ARG A 50 -15.14 -4.55 5.52
N ILE A 51 -13.91 -4.31 5.95
CA ILE A 51 -12.72 -4.61 5.17
C ILE A 51 -11.81 -5.55 5.96
N GLU A 52 -11.31 -6.57 5.29
CA GLU A 52 -10.21 -7.40 5.77
C GLU A 52 -8.93 -6.88 5.14
N VAL A 53 -7.93 -6.60 5.97
CA VAL A 53 -6.67 -5.96 5.56
C VAL A 53 -5.51 -6.89 5.88
N ASP A 54 -4.71 -7.20 4.87
CA ASP A 54 -3.38 -7.77 5.02
C ASP A 54 -2.34 -6.67 4.86
N VAL A 55 -1.40 -6.59 5.80
CA VAL A 55 -0.25 -5.68 5.74
C VAL A 55 0.99 -6.52 5.50
N ALA A 56 1.64 -6.29 4.37
CA ALA A 56 2.93 -6.90 4.05
C ALA A 56 4.05 -5.87 4.18
N ALA A 57 5.25 -6.34 4.54
CA ALA A 57 6.43 -5.48 4.68
C ALA A 57 6.84 -4.79 3.37
N ASP A 58 6.63 -5.48 2.23
CA ASP A 58 7.09 -5.03 0.91
C ASP A 58 6.00 -4.40 0.04
N ASP A 59 4.74 -4.85 0.18
CA ASP A 59 3.62 -4.47 -0.69
C ASP A 59 2.66 -3.45 -0.07
N GLY A 60 2.87 -3.08 1.21
CA GLY A 60 1.99 -2.18 1.95
C GLY A 60 0.66 -2.83 2.36
N PRO A 61 -0.31 -2.04 2.85
CA PRO A 61 -1.61 -2.54 3.23
C PRO A 61 -2.48 -2.83 2.00
N ALA A 62 -3.08 -4.00 1.95
CA ALA A 62 -3.98 -4.45 0.89
C ALA A 62 -5.30 -4.92 1.47
N ILE A 63 -6.41 -4.52 0.83
CA ILE A 63 -7.74 -5.03 1.16
C ILE A 63 -7.89 -6.39 0.47
N VAL A 64 -8.05 -7.45 1.26
CA VAL A 64 -8.27 -8.82 0.75
C VAL A 64 -9.74 -9.16 0.65
N GLU A 65 -10.58 -8.57 1.51
CA GLU A 65 -12.04 -8.67 1.43
C GLU A 65 -12.71 -7.31 1.68
N LEU A 66 -13.75 -7.00 0.90
CA LEU A 66 -14.60 -5.82 1.08
C LEU A 66 -16.07 -6.25 1.06
N SER A 67 -16.76 -6.04 2.17
CA SER A 67 -18.20 -6.30 2.30
C SER A 67 -18.94 -5.01 2.62
N ILE A 68 -19.95 -4.68 1.82
CA ILE A 68 -20.79 -3.49 2.03
C ILE A 68 -22.22 -3.97 2.28
N LYS A 69 -22.74 -3.65 3.46
CA LYS A 69 -24.11 -3.95 3.88
C LYS A 69 -24.86 -2.65 4.06
N SER A 70 -26.07 -2.57 3.54
CA SER A 70 -26.99 -1.48 3.88
C SER A 70 -28.34 -2.05 4.29
N ASN A 71 -29.16 -1.21 4.91
CA ASN A 71 -30.48 -1.59 5.36
C ASN A 71 -31.49 -1.56 4.18
N ARG A 72 -32.68 -2.15 4.37
CA ARG A 72 -33.71 -2.22 3.32
C ARG A 72 -34.22 -0.84 2.85
N ARG A 73 -34.00 0.24 3.61
CA ARG A 73 -34.46 1.59 3.26
C ARG A 73 -33.47 2.31 2.33
N THR A 74 -32.21 1.91 2.33
CA THR A 74 -31.15 2.47 1.47
C THR A 74 -30.43 1.35 0.72
N PRO A 75 -31.02 0.83 -0.37
CA PRO A 75 -30.40 -0.27 -1.10
C PRO A 75 -29.02 0.12 -1.63
N VAL A 76 -28.10 -0.86 -1.63
CA VAL A 76 -26.78 -0.70 -2.24
C VAL A 76 -26.97 -0.62 -3.76
N THR A 77 -26.90 0.59 -4.30
CA THR A 77 -26.96 0.86 -5.74
C THR A 77 -25.58 1.18 -6.29
N THR A 78 -25.43 1.16 -7.61
CA THR A 78 -24.17 1.56 -8.26
C THR A 78 -23.79 3.01 -7.96
N SER A 79 -24.77 3.88 -7.68
CA SER A 79 -24.53 5.26 -7.24
C SER A 79 -23.93 5.32 -5.84
N VAL A 80 -24.42 4.48 -4.91
CA VAL A 80 -23.86 4.36 -3.55
C VAL A 80 -22.43 3.83 -3.62
N LEU A 81 -22.18 2.77 -4.40
CA LEU A 81 -20.83 2.21 -4.55
C LEU A 81 -19.82 3.21 -5.12
N ARG A 82 -20.24 4.09 -6.04
CA ARG A 82 -19.38 5.15 -6.59
C ARG A 82 -19.02 6.24 -5.59
N GLN A 83 -19.79 6.38 -4.50
CA GLN A 83 -19.51 7.34 -3.44
C GLN A 83 -18.56 6.76 -2.38
N VAL A 84 -18.44 5.43 -2.30
CA VAL A 84 -17.57 4.77 -1.33
C VAL A 84 -16.10 4.95 -1.75
N LEU A 85 -15.36 5.71 -0.95
CA LEU A 85 -13.93 5.96 -1.18
C LEU A 85 -13.07 4.88 -0.52
N VAL A 86 -12.80 3.80 -1.23
CA VAL A 86 -12.08 2.62 -0.71
C VAL A 86 -10.70 3.00 -0.15
N ASP A 87 -9.91 3.81 -0.86
CA ASP A 87 -8.59 4.24 -0.39
C ASP A 87 -8.66 5.02 0.93
N TYR A 88 -9.72 5.83 1.11
CA TYR A 88 -9.93 6.60 2.33
C TYR A 88 -10.38 5.70 3.48
N LEU A 89 -11.22 4.69 3.21
CA LEU A 89 -11.58 3.68 4.20
C LEU A 89 -10.35 2.90 4.69
N LEU A 90 -9.46 2.53 3.76
CA LEU A 90 -8.20 1.86 4.10
C LEU A 90 -7.32 2.76 4.97
N GLN A 91 -7.20 4.04 4.61
CA GLN A 91 -6.43 5.00 5.39
C GLN A 91 -6.96 5.13 6.82
N GLU A 92 -8.27 5.29 7.00
CA GLU A 92 -8.89 5.41 8.32
C GLU A 92 -8.79 4.11 9.13
N ALA A 93 -8.91 2.95 8.48
CA ALA A 93 -8.71 1.66 9.11
C ALA A 93 -7.27 1.47 9.58
N MET A 94 -6.27 1.85 8.76
CA MET A 94 -4.86 1.82 9.16
C MET A 94 -4.56 2.76 10.33
N ASN A 95 -5.14 3.97 10.33
CA ASN A 95 -5.01 4.90 11.45
C ASN A 95 -5.59 4.31 12.75
N ALA A 96 -6.77 3.68 12.67
CA ALA A 96 -7.41 3.04 13.81
C ALA A 96 -6.68 1.77 14.29
N ALA A 97 -6.02 1.05 13.37
CA ALA A 97 -5.26 -0.16 13.66
C ALA A 97 -3.83 0.13 14.20
N THR A 98 -3.38 1.38 14.12
CA THR A 98 -2.05 1.76 14.55
C THR A 98 -1.96 1.72 16.09
N VAL A 99 -1.02 0.95 16.60
CA VAL A 99 -0.74 0.78 18.03
C VAL A 99 0.68 1.23 18.37
N PRO A 100 0.99 1.51 19.65
CA PRO A 100 2.37 1.77 20.08
C PRO A 100 3.29 0.58 19.79
N ALA A 101 4.57 0.85 19.51
CA ALA A 101 5.58 -0.19 19.28
C ALA A 101 5.72 -1.18 20.46
N SER A 102 5.41 -0.75 21.70
CA SER A 102 5.43 -1.62 22.88
C SER A 102 4.49 -2.83 22.74
N VAL A 103 3.35 -2.69 22.06
CA VAL A 103 2.42 -3.80 21.83
C VAL A 103 3.06 -4.90 20.97
N ARG A 104 3.85 -4.51 19.98
CA ARG A 104 4.62 -5.45 19.16
C ARG A 104 5.72 -6.13 19.98
N GLU A 105 6.42 -5.39 20.83
CA GLU A 105 7.47 -5.94 21.69
C GLU A 105 6.91 -6.95 22.69
N GLU A 106 5.78 -6.64 23.33
CA GLU A 106 5.04 -7.54 24.20
C GLU A 106 4.62 -8.82 23.45
N TRP A 107 4.07 -8.68 22.25
CA TRP A 107 3.71 -9.83 21.41
C TRP A 107 4.95 -10.67 21.05
N LEU A 108 6.06 -10.06 20.64
CA LEU A 108 7.31 -10.78 20.36
C LEU A 108 7.83 -11.53 21.59
N ALA A 109 7.64 -10.98 22.80
CA ALA A 109 8.02 -11.63 24.04
C ALA A 109 7.20 -12.91 24.32
N THR A 110 5.93 -12.98 23.87
CA THR A 110 5.10 -14.19 23.98
C THR A 110 5.53 -15.33 23.05
N LEU A 111 6.28 -15.02 21.98
CA LEU A 111 6.71 -16.04 21.02
C LEU A 111 7.86 -16.90 21.57
N PRO A 112 7.89 -18.21 21.25
CA PRO A 112 9.04 -19.06 21.50
C PRO A 112 10.32 -18.51 20.83
N PRO A 113 11.51 -18.70 21.42
CA PRO A 113 12.77 -18.13 20.93
C PRO A 113 13.06 -18.44 19.45
N GLU A 114 12.74 -19.65 18.99
CA GLU A 114 12.94 -20.08 17.61
C GLU A 114 12.04 -19.36 16.58
N HIS A 115 10.95 -18.72 17.02
CA HIS A 115 10.03 -17.97 16.16
C HIS A 115 10.28 -16.45 16.16
N ARG A 116 11.01 -15.92 17.16
CA ARG A 116 11.30 -14.48 17.30
C ARG A 116 12.12 -13.94 16.13
N GLY A 117 13.20 -14.64 15.76
CA GLY A 117 14.07 -14.22 14.66
C GLY A 117 13.33 -14.05 13.34
N ARG A 118 12.36 -14.93 13.04
CA ARG A 118 11.56 -14.82 11.80
C ARG A 118 10.62 -13.62 11.80
N ALA A 119 10.00 -13.31 12.96
CA ALA A 119 9.10 -12.18 13.13
C ALA A 119 9.83 -10.82 13.13
N GLU A 120 11.07 -10.78 13.65
CA GLU A 120 11.93 -9.60 13.59
C GLU A 120 12.38 -9.27 12.16
N HIS A 121 12.73 -10.28 11.36
CA HIS A 121 13.19 -10.11 9.97
C HIS A 121 12.06 -9.69 9.01
N SER A 122 10.83 -10.15 9.26
CA SER A 122 9.65 -9.76 8.46
C SER A 122 9.12 -8.37 8.81
N GLY A 123 9.51 -7.82 9.97
CA GLY A 123 9.15 -6.48 10.41
C GLY A 123 10.33 -5.52 10.43
N ARG A 124 11.28 -5.61 9.48
CA ARG A 124 12.27 -4.55 9.31
C ARG A 124 11.66 -3.50 8.41
N ALA A 125 11.29 -2.35 8.98
CA ALA A 125 10.97 -1.18 8.19
C ALA A 125 12.15 -0.94 7.22
N PRO A 126 11.89 -0.66 5.93
CA PRO A 126 12.95 -0.47 4.95
C PRO A 126 13.88 0.63 5.46
N VAL A 127 15.12 0.23 5.72
CA VAL A 127 16.16 1.03 6.40
C VAL A 127 16.61 2.21 5.53
N ASP A 128 16.27 2.17 4.24
CA ASP A 128 16.46 3.27 3.30
C ASP A 128 15.12 3.99 3.12
N GLY A 129 15.04 5.26 3.52
CA GLY A 129 13.85 6.13 3.42
C GLY A 129 13.34 6.44 2.01
N LEU A 130 13.49 5.49 1.09
CA LEU A 130 12.97 5.51 -0.27
C LEU A 130 11.51 5.06 -0.26
N SER A 131 10.66 5.90 -0.85
CA SER A 131 9.26 5.56 -1.07
C SER A 131 9.16 4.34 -2.01
N GLN A 132 8.03 3.64 -1.99
CA GLN A 132 7.82 2.51 -2.92
C GLN A 132 8.02 2.91 -4.38
N GLY A 133 7.62 4.14 -4.74
CA GLY A 133 7.86 4.69 -6.08
C GLY A 133 9.33 4.90 -6.41
N ASP A 134 10.16 5.17 -5.40
CA ASP A 134 11.61 5.28 -5.57
C ASP A 134 12.25 3.88 -5.70
N ARG A 135 11.81 2.88 -4.92
CA ARG A 135 12.26 1.48 -5.10
C ARG A 135 11.89 0.93 -6.47
N ASP A 136 10.64 1.14 -6.91
CA ASP A 136 10.20 0.78 -8.25
C ASP A 136 11.02 1.50 -9.32
N ALA A 137 11.41 2.76 -9.08
CA ALA A 137 12.29 3.51 -9.97
C ALA A 137 13.72 2.93 -10.00
N HIS A 138 14.28 2.49 -8.87
CA HIS A 138 15.56 1.79 -8.81
C HIS A 138 15.54 0.49 -9.61
N THR A 139 14.53 -0.35 -9.39
CA THR A 139 14.35 -1.61 -10.12
C THR A 139 14.16 -1.36 -11.62
N ALA A 140 13.34 -0.38 -11.99
CA ALA A 140 13.14 0.01 -13.38
C ALA A 140 14.45 0.52 -14.03
N ALA A 141 15.26 1.29 -13.30
CA ALA A 141 16.55 1.79 -13.77
C ALA A 141 17.54 0.66 -14.04
N GLN A 142 17.61 -0.31 -13.12
CA GLN A 142 18.47 -1.47 -13.26
C GLN A 142 18.10 -2.29 -14.52
N ILE A 143 16.84 -2.69 -14.64
CA ILE A 143 16.37 -3.49 -15.79
C ILE A 143 16.56 -2.71 -17.11
N TYR A 144 16.33 -1.39 -17.09
CA TYR A 144 16.55 -0.54 -18.25
C TYR A 144 18.03 -0.50 -18.65
N ALA A 145 18.94 -0.30 -17.69
CA ALA A 145 20.38 -0.26 -17.94
C ALA A 145 20.91 -1.61 -18.45
N GLU A 146 20.49 -2.72 -17.84
CA GLU A 146 20.81 -4.07 -18.31
C GLU A 146 20.29 -4.33 -19.72
N SER A 147 19.07 -3.89 -20.02
CA SER A 147 18.47 -4.01 -21.36
C SER A 147 19.23 -3.19 -22.41
N VAL A 148 19.70 -1.99 -22.05
CA VAL A 148 20.54 -1.15 -22.93
C VAL A 148 21.90 -1.82 -23.15
N ALA A 149 22.54 -2.32 -22.10
CA ALA A 149 23.82 -3.03 -22.18
C ALA A 149 23.71 -4.30 -23.04
N ALA A 150 22.57 -4.99 -23.00
CA ALA A 150 22.25 -6.14 -23.84
C ALA A 150 21.89 -5.76 -25.30
N GLY A 151 21.92 -4.48 -25.67
CA GLY A 151 21.65 -4.00 -27.03
C GLY A 151 20.17 -4.01 -27.42
N SER A 152 19.25 -4.03 -26.45
CA SER A 152 17.82 -4.00 -26.75
C SER A 152 17.41 -2.68 -27.41
N LYS A 153 16.67 -2.77 -28.52
CA LYS A 153 16.06 -1.61 -29.20
C LYS A 153 14.84 -1.06 -28.46
N SER A 154 14.35 -1.74 -27.42
CA SER A 154 13.19 -1.29 -26.65
C SER A 154 13.33 -1.59 -25.15
N PRO A 155 14.28 -0.94 -24.45
CA PRO A 155 14.51 -1.16 -23.02
C PRO A 155 13.28 -0.93 -22.14
N ALA A 156 12.45 0.07 -22.45
CA ALA A 156 11.22 0.33 -21.70
C ALA A 156 10.18 -0.80 -21.83
N VAL A 157 10.16 -1.51 -22.97
CA VAL A 157 9.29 -2.68 -23.16
C VAL A 157 9.78 -3.86 -22.33
N MET A 158 11.10 -4.04 -22.23
CA MET A 158 11.70 -5.05 -21.36
C MET A 158 11.37 -4.79 -19.90
N VAL A 159 11.47 -3.54 -19.42
CA VAL A 159 11.07 -3.18 -18.06
C VAL A 159 9.59 -3.52 -17.81
N SER A 160 8.71 -3.22 -18.76
CA SER A 160 7.27 -3.54 -18.65
C SER A 160 7.00 -5.04 -18.55
N HIS A 161 7.68 -5.86 -19.36
CA HIS A 161 7.56 -7.31 -19.31
C HIS A 161 8.13 -7.88 -18.00
N THR A 162 9.34 -7.47 -17.61
CA THR A 162 10.02 -8.01 -16.43
C THR A 162 9.31 -7.63 -15.13
N MET A 163 8.79 -6.40 -15.03
CA MET A 163 8.04 -5.95 -13.84
C MET A 163 6.55 -6.35 -13.87
N ASN A 164 6.05 -6.92 -14.97
CA ASN A 164 4.63 -7.18 -15.21
C ASN A 164 3.74 -5.94 -14.94
N ARG A 165 4.18 -4.77 -15.41
CA ARG A 165 3.49 -3.48 -15.22
C ARG A 165 3.07 -2.88 -16.54
N SER A 166 2.01 -2.06 -16.50
CA SER A 166 1.53 -1.34 -17.67
C SER A 166 2.56 -0.32 -18.18
N ARG A 167 2.56 -0.06 -19.49
CA ARG A 167 3.46 0.92 -20.12
C ARG A 167 3.42 2.32 -19.45
N PRO A 168 2.24 2.87 -19.07
CA PRO A 168 2.19 4.17 -18.39
C PRO A 168 2.86 4.17 -17.01
N GLN A 169 2.74 3.07 -16.24
CA GLN A 169 3.42 2.94 -14.94
C GLN A 169 4.93 2.88 -15.12
N VAL A 170 5.40 2.08 -16.08
CA VAL A 170 6.83 1.99 -16.40
C VAL A 170 7.40 3.34 -16.85
N ALA A 171 6.68 4.09 -17.68
CA ALA A 171 7.10 5.44 -18.07
C ALA A 171 7.25 6.37 -16.85
N ARG A 172 6.34 6.28 -15.88
CA ARG A 172 6.42 7.04 -14.62
C ARG A 172 7.64 6.64 -13.79
N TYR A 173 7.93 5.36 -13.67
CA TYR A 173 9.10 4.86 -12.93
C TYR A 173 10.43 5.25 -13.60
N ILE A 174 10.52 5.13 -14.92
CA ILE A 174 11.71 5.55 -15.69
C ILE A 174 11.92 7.06 -15.56
N ARG A 175 10.86 7.87 -15.58
CA ARG A 175 10.98 9.31 -15.34
C ARG A 175 11.49 9.60 -13.94
N ARG A 176 10.91 8.94 -12.93
CA ARG A 176 11.36 9.06 -11.54
C ARG A 176 12.82 8.62 -11.35
N ALA A 177 13.25 7.55 -12.02
CA ALA A 177 14.64 7.09 -12.02
C ALA A 177 15.61 8.14 -12.58
N ARG A 178 15.20 8.90 -13.60
CA ARG A 178 15.98 10.03 -14.13
C ARG A 178 16.03 11.20 -13.15
N GLU A 179 14.92 11.52 -12.50
CA GLU A 179 14.88 12.55 -11.43
C GLU A 179 15.82 12.20 -10.26
N LEU A 180 15.96 10.91 -9.96
CA LEU A 180 16.87 10.38 -8.94
C LEU A 180 18.33 10.22 -9.44
N GLY A 181 18.63 10.55 -10.69
CA GLY A 181 19.98 10.45 -11.27
C GLY A 181 20.45 9.03 -11.60
N LEU A 182 19.56 8.04 -11.57
CA LEU A 182 19.88 6.63 -11.84
C LEU A 182 19.96 6.30 -13.33
N LEU A 183 19.30 7.11 -14.16
CA LEU A 183 19.35 7.03 -15.61
C LEU A 183 19.77 8.39 -16.17
N PRO A 184 20.52 8.42 -17.30
CA PRO A 184 20.86 9.68 -17.93
C PRO A 184 19.60 10.47 -18.29
N PRO A 185 19.60 11.81 -18.30
CA PRO A 185 18.47 12.58 -18.79
C PRO A 185 18.21 12.27 -20.27
N LEU A 186 16.95 12.35 -20.71
CA LEU A 186 16.70 12.45 -22.15
C LEU A 186 17.35 13.78 -22.57
N GLY A 187 18.21 13.76 -23.59
CA GLY A 187 18.85 14.97 -24.09
C GLY A 187 17.84 16.08 -24.35
N PRO A 188 18.27 17.36 -24.39
CA PRO A 188 17.37 18.44 -24.74
C PRO A 188 16.65 18.11 -26.06
N PRO A 189 15.39 18.53 -26.23
CA PRO A 189 14.67 18.28 -27.47
C PRO A 189 15.51 18.88 -28.61
N GLU A 190 16.06 18.03 -29.47
CA GLU A 190 16.55 18.48 -30.76
C GLU A 190 15.32 19.01 -31.51
N GLY A 191 15.26 20.34 -31.64
CA GLY A 191 14.35 20.98 -32.58
C GLY A 191 14.76 20.58 -34.00
N GLY A 192 13.78 20.10 -34.76
CA GLY A 192 13.88 19.75 -36.17
C GLY A 192 12.56 19.23 -36.68
#